data_AF-X0HY12-F1
#
_entry.id   AF-X0HY12-F1
#
_cell.length_a   1.000
_cell.length_b   1.000
_cell.length_c   1.000
_cell.angle_alpha   90.00
_cell.angle_beta   90.00
_cell.angle_gamma   90.00
#
_symmetry.space_group_name_H-M   'P 1'
#
loop_
_entity.id
_entity.type
_entity.pdbx_description
1 polymer ?
#
loop_
_entity_poly.entity_id
_entity_poly.type
_entity_poly.pdbx_seq_one_letter_code
_entity_poly.pdbx_strand_id
1 'polypeptide(L)'
;MPSKPLMKQIAAGRRKPNLTRKEFLDHRFRIHGQIADAPEDKDLKPHKYIQTQAFDSVFGQRESGPVNTNQHWSGHDYTTELFFRDWDHVLNCFSSDYVNDNVAPDGLLFADSRPVFL
;
A
#
# COMPACT_ATOMS: atom_id res chain seq x y z
N MET A 1 7.49 16.06 -26.77
CA MET A 1 8.22 14.82 -26.45
C MET A 1 7.31 13.96 -25.56
N PRO A 2 7.21 12.64 -25.76
CA PRO A 2 6.44 11.78 -24.86
C PRO A 2 7.03 11.88 -23.44
N SER A 3 6.18 11.87 -22.41
CA SER A 3 6.65 11.82 -21.03
C SER A 3 7.46 10.54 -20.80
N LYS A 4 8.54 10.64 -20.03
CA LYS A 4 9.27 9.45 -19.58
C LYS A 4 8.31 8.55 -18.79
N PRO A 5 8.36 7.22 -18.97
CA PRO A 5 7.57 6.30 -18.16
C PRO A 5 8.00 6.40 -16.69
N LEU A 6 7.02 6.43 -15.79
CA LEU A 6 7.26 6.41 -14.34
C LEU A 6 7.54 4.97 -13.89
N MET A 7 8.41 4.82 -12.91
CA MET A 7 8.57 3.55 -12.20
C MET A 7 7.39 3.35 -11.27
N LYS A 8 6.88 2.11 -11.19
CA LYS A 8 5.73 1.76 -10.36
C LYS A 8 6.12 0.65 -9.39
N GLN A 9 5.75 0.83 -8.13
CA GLN A 9 5.83 -0.18 -7.08
C GLN A 9 4.44 -0.45 -6.55
N ILE A 10 4.05 -1.72 -6.44
CA ILE A 10 2.75 -2.12 -5.90
C ILE A 10 2.96 -2.74 -4.53
N ALA A 11 2.33 -2.17 -3.51
CA ALA A 11 2.27 -2.75 -2.18
C ALA A 11 0.91 -3.43 -1.99
N ALA A 12 0.89 -4.75 -1.89
CA ALA A 12 -0.31 -5.50 -1.57
C ALA A 12 -0.32 -5.86 -0.07
N GLY A 13 -1.45 -5.65 0.60
CA GLY A 13 -1.52 -5.86 2.05
C GLY A 13 -2.87 -6.35 2.55
N ARG A 14 -2.85 -6.78 3.81
CA ARG A 14 -4.00 -7.27 4.56
C ARG A 14 -4.31 -6.32 5.69
N ARG A 15 -5.60 -6.11 5.94
CA ARG A 15 -6.10 -5.35 7.08
C ARG A 15 -5.73 -6.05 8.38
N LYS A 16 -5.29 -5.28 9.37
CA LYS A 16 -4.97 -5.76 10.72
C LYS A 16 -6.16 -6.52 11.34
N PRO A 17 -5.92 -7.61 12.11
CA PRO A 17 -6.98 -8.33 12.79
C PRO A 17 -7.72 -7.41 13.77
N ASN A 18 -8.98 -7.73 14.04
CA ASN A 18 -9.86 -7.01 14.97
C ASN A 18 -10.24 -5.57 14.57
N LEU A 19 -9.82 -5.08 13.40
CA LEU A 19 -10.43 -3.89 12.81
C LEU A 19 -11.74 -4.28 12.10
N THR A 20 -12.69 -3.36 12.04
CA THR A 20 -13.75 -3.40 11.03
C THR A 20 -13.20 -2.91 9.69
N ARG A 21 -13.87 -3.25 8.59
CA ARG A 21 -13.53 -2.67 7.27
C ARG A 21 -13.63 -1.15 7.29
N LYS A 22 -14.59 -0.59 8.02
CA LYS A 22 -14.78 0.87 8.14
C LYS A 22 -13.59 1.53 8.84
N GLU A 23 -13.17 1.03 10.00
CA GLU A 23 -12.01 1.57 10.75
C GLU A 23 -10.73 1.48 9.92
N PHE A 24 -10.52 0.35 9.25
CA PHE A 24 -9.38 0.18 8.36
C PHE A 24 -9.37 1.18 7.21
N LEU A 25 -10.50 1.39 6.53
CA LEU A 25 -10.58 2.33 5.43
C LEU A 25 -10.44 3.77 5.90
N ASP A 26 -11.03 4.12 7.05
CA ASP A 26 -10.92 5.45 7.63
C ASP A 26 -9.46 5.78 7.96
N HIS A 27 -8.77 4.87 8.67
CA HIS A 27 -7.36 5.05 9.00
C HIS A 27 -6.48 5.05 7.75
N ARG A 28 -6.58 4.02 6.90
CA ARG A 28 -5.68 3.88 5.75
C ARG A 28 -5.90 4.98 4.71
N PHE A 29 -7.14 5.34 4.40
CA PHE A 29 -7.39 6.35 3.36
C PHE A 29 -7.19 7.77 3.89
N ARG A 30 -7.83 8.11 5.02
CA ARG A 30 -7.82 9.49 5.50
C ARG A 30 -6.53 9.79 6.26
N ILE A 31 -6.17 8.97 7.24
CA ILE A 31 -5.04 9.26 8.14
C ILE A 31 -3.71 8.93 7.44
N HIS A 32 -3.50 7.67 7.03
CA HIS A 32 -2.26 7.27 6.38
C HIS A 32 -2.04 7.98 5.04
N GLY A 33 -3.12 8.18 4.25
CA GLY A 33 -3.05 8.95 3.01
C GLY A 33 -2.64 10.40 3.23
N GLN A 34 -3.16 11.06 4.27
CA GLN A 34 -2.74 12.42 4.64
C GLN A 34 -1.28 12.46 5.10
N ILE A 35 -0.85 11.52 5.95
CA ILE A 35 0.54 11.43 6.40
C ILE A 35 1.47 11.23 5.20
N ALA A 36 1.13 10.34 4.26
CA ALA A 36 1.96 10.07 3.09
C ALA A 36 2.07 11.26 2.11
N ASP A 37 1.05 12.14 2.05
CA ASP A 37 1.05 13.32 1.17
C ASP A 37 1.55 14.60 1.85
N ALA A 38 1.70 14.60 3.17
CA ALA A 38 2.07 15.78 3.94
C ALA A 38 3.42 16.44 3.58
N PRO A 39 4.47 15.74 3.12
CA PRO A 39 5.71 16.40 2.69
C PRO A 39 5.47 17.38 1.53
N GLU A 40 5.92 18.62 1.69
CA GLU A 40 5.91 19.62 0.61
C GLU A 40 7.00 19.37 -0.42
N ASP A 41 8.14 18.84 0.03
CA ASP A 41 9.20 18.38 -0.87
C ASP A 41 8.75 17.14 -1.62
N LYS A 42 8.68 17.28 -2.95
CA LYS A 42 8.22 16.25 -3.89
C LYS A 42 9.21 15.11 -4.06
N ASP A 43 10.40 15.19 -3.47
CA ASP A 43 11.38 14.11 -3.44
C ASP A 43 11.20 13.19 -2.22
N LEU A 44 10.44 13.64 -1.23
CA LEU A 44 10.18 12.91 0.02
C LEU A 44 8.84 12.15 -0.01
N LYS A 45 8.12 12.20 -1.13
CA LYS A 45 6.87 11.47 -1.35
C LYS A 45 6.74 10.95 -2.78
N PRO A 46 5.98 9.86 -3.01
CA PRO A 46 5.74 9.35 -4.36
C PRO A 46 5.14 10.40 -5.29
N HIS A 47 5.50 10.37 -6.56
CA HIS A 47 4.98 11.29 -7.57
C HIS A 47 3.47 11.08 -7.78
N LYS A 48 3.00 9.85 -7.58
CA LYS A 48 1.59 9.51 -7.51
C LYS A 48 1.41 8.39 -6.50
N TYR A 49 0.36 8.51 -5.69
CA TYR A 49 0.00 7.55 -4.64
C TYR A 49 -1.46 7.15 -4.82
N ILE A 50 -1.74 5.88 -5.14
CA ILE A 50 -3.10 5.38 -5.37
C ILE A 50 -3.41 4.31 -4.35
N GLN A 51 -4.55 4.43 -3.67
CA GLN A 51 -5.04 3.43 -2.75
C GLN A 51 -6.28 2.75 -3.31
N THR A 52 -6.15 1.45 -3.61
CA THR A 52 -7.26 0.64 -4.10
C THR A 52 -7.71 -0.32 -3.01
N GLN A 53 -9.02 -0.48 -2.87
CA GLN A 53 -9.63 -1.40 -1.92
C GLN A 53 -10.05 -2.66 -2.67
N ALA A 54 -9.63 -3.82 -2.19
CA ALA A 54 -10.17 -5.08 -2.69
C ALA A 54 -11.61 -5.20 -2.16
N PHE A 55 -12.57 -5.30 -3.07
CA PHE A 55 -13.99 -5.46 -2.72
C PHE A 55 -14.45 -6.91 -2.89
N ASP A 56 -13.96 -7.58 -3.92
CA ASP A 56 -14.38 -8.93 -4.28
C ASP A 56 -13.22 -9.72 -4.91
N SER A 57 -13.36 -11.04 -4.98
CA SER A 57 -12.50 -11.94 -5.74
C SER A 57 -13.34 -12.79 -6.66
N VAL A 58 -13.01 -12.80 -7.96
CA VAL A 58 -13.73 -13.56 -9.00
C VAL A 58 -13.64 -15.08 -8.77
N PHE A 59 -12.66 -15.54 -7.99
CA PHE A 59 -12.45 -16.96 -7.73
C PHE A 59 -12.62 -17.29 -6.24
N GLY A 60 -13.67 -18.05 -5.94
CA GLY A 60 -13.84 -18.68 -4.63
C GLY A 60 -12.92 -19.89 -4.44
N GLN A 61 -13.03 -20.54 -3.29
CA GLN A 61 -12.39 -21.82 -3.04
C GLN A 61 -12.89 -22.86 -4.07
N ARG A 62 -11.97 -23.61 -4.69
CA ARG A 62 -12.35 -24.72 -5.58
C ARG A 62 -12.87 -25.88 -4.74
N GLU A 63 -13.97 -26.50 -5.18
CA GLU A 63 -14.48 -27.72 -4.57
C GLU A 63 -13.42 -28.82 -4.73
N SER A 64 -12.95 -29.40 -3.61
CA SER A 64 -11.91 -30.46 -3.59
C SER A 64 -10.54 -30.13 -4.22
N GLY A 65 -10.27 -28.86 -4.57
CA GLY A 65 -8.95 -28.42 -5.03
C GLY A 65 -7.98 -28.20 -3.87
N PRO A 66 -6.65 -28.16 -4.13
CA PRO A 66 -5.74 -27.56 -3.15
C PRO A 66 -6.26 -26.17 -2.81
N VAL A 67 -6.09 -25.74 -1.55
CA VAL A 67 -6.45 -24.36 -1.17
C VAL A 67 -5.77 -23.46 -2.19
N ASN A 68 -6.56 -22.75 -3.00
CA ASN A 68 -6.03 -21.74 -3.91
C ASN A 68 -5.09 -20.87 -3.05
N THR A 69 -4.10 -20.19 -3.63
CA THR A 69 -3.29 -19.21 -2.87
C THR A 69 -4.11 -18.04 -2.26
N ASN A 70 -5.46 -18.15 -2.23
CA ASN A 70 -6.45 -17.60 -1.30
C ASN A 70 -6.71 -18.53 -0.09
N GLN A 71 -5.70 -18.85 0.70
CA GLN A 71 -5.91 -19.31 2.06
C GLN A 71 -6.69 -18.25 2.85
N HIS A 72 -7.41 -18.63 3.91
CA HIS A 72 -8.11 -17.65 4.77
C HIS A 72 -7.17 -16.56 5.32
N TRP A 73 -5.87 -16.87 5.37
CA TRP A 73 -4.80 -15.97 5.78
C TRP A 73 -4.09 -15.25 4.60
N SER A 74 -4.44 -15.46 3.35
CA SER A 74 -3.80 -14.79 2.19
C SER A 74 -4.71 -13.83 1.43
N GLY A 75 -5.84 -13.44 2.04
CA GLY A 75 -6.67 -12.35 1.55
C GLY A 75 -5.91 -11.03 1.55
N HIS A 76 -5.95 -10.32 0.41
CA HIS A 76 -5.50 -8.94 0.32
C HIS A 76 -6.73 -8.04 0.44
N ASP A 77 -6.75 -7.15 1.42
CA ASP A 77 -7.82 -6.15 1.57
C ASP A 77 -7.56 -4.93 0.68
N TYR A 78 -6.32 -4.72 0.24
CA TYR A 78 -5.94 -3.53 -0.49
C TYR A 78 -4.67 -3.66 -1.33
N THR A 79 -4.52 -2.72 -2.25
CA THR A 79 -3.24 -2.40 -2.89
C THR A 79 -2.95 -0.90 -2.78
N THR A 80 -1.67 -0.55 -2.69
CA THR A 80 -1.16 0.81 -2.88
C THR A 80 -0.26 0.81 -4.10
N GLU A 81 -0.46 1.74 -5.02
CA GLU A 81 0.44 1.97 -6.15
C GLU A 81 1.23 3.25 -5.90
N LEU A 82 2.55 3.13 -5.95
CA LEU A 82 3.50 4.21 -5.75
C LEU A 82 4.22 4.44 -7.07
N PHE A 83 4.22 5.68 -7.57
CA PHE A 83 4.89 6.04 -8.81
C PHE A 83 6.08 6.95 -8.52
N PHE A 84 7.21 6.68 -9.19
CA PHE A 84 8.46 7.42 -9.03
C PHE A 84 9.01 7.85 -10.38
N ARG A 85 9.75 8.96 -10.40
CA ARG A 85 10.32 9.53 -11.63
C ARG A 85 11.56 8.76 -12.09
N ASP A 86 12.35 8.28 -11.13
CA ASP A 86 13.62 7.56 -11.32
C ASP A 86 14.06 6.91 -9.98
N TRP A 87 15.20 6.20 -9.99
CA TRP A 87 15.74 5.51 -8.81
C TRP A 87 16.20 6.46 -7.71
N ASP A 88 16.74 7.62 -8.06
CA ASP A 88 17.14 8.63 -7.07
C ASP A 88 15.91 9.11 -6.29
N HIS A 89 14.79 9.31 -6.97
CA HIS A 89 13.52 9.64 -6.33
C HIS A 89 13.02 8.53 -5.38
N VAL A 90 13.19 7.25 -5.74
CA VAL A 90 12.86 6.12 -4.84
C VAL A 90 13.73 6.16 -3.59
N LEU A 91 15.04 6.34 -3.77
CA LEU A 91 16.00 6.37 -2.67
C LEU A 91 15.74 7.56 -1.75
N ASN A 92 15.54 8.76 -2.29
CA ASN A 92 15.25 9.96 -1.51
C ASN A 92 13.96 9.79 -0.69
N CYS A 93 12.90 9.28 -1.33
CA CYS A 93 11.62 9.06 -0.65
C CYS A 93 11.78 8.07 0.52
N PHE A 94 12.30 6.87 0.28
CA PHE A 94 12.35 5.81 1.29
C PHE A 94 13.49 5.95 2.32
N SER A 95 14.53 6.74 2.05
CA SER A 95 15.58 7.05 3.03
C SER A 95 15.28 8.27 3.87
N SER A 96 14.20 9.01 3.58
CA SER A 96 13.86 10.23 4.31
C SER A 96 13.49 9.96 5.78
N ASP A 97 13.92 10.87 6.67
CA ASP A 97 13.53 10.86 8.07
C ASP A 97 12.00 10.92 8.21
N TYR A 98 11.32 11.68 7.35
CA TYR A 98 9.86 11.79 7.37
C TYR A 98 9.17 10.43 7.16
N VAL A 99 9.60 9.66 6.15
CA VAL A 99 9.03 8.32 5.90
C VAL A 99 9.34 7.38 7.06
N ASN A 100 10.56 7.40 7.59
CA ASN A 100 10.98 6.53 8.69
C ASN A 100 10.25 6.83 10.00
N ASP A 101 9.99 8.11 10.30
CA ASP A 101 9.43 8.55 11.58
C ASP A 101 7.90 8.63 11.56
N ASN A 102 7.26 8.83 10.39
CA ASN A 102 5.83 9.10 10.30
C ASN A 102 5.07 8.07 9.46
N VAL A 103 5.54 7.78 8.24
CA VAL A 103 4.80 6.94 7.28
C VAL A 103 4.93 5.45 7.63
N ALA A 104 6.15 4.97 7.84
CA ALA A 104 6.43 3.56 8.09
C ALA A 104 5.83 3.05 9.41
N PRO A 105 5.93 3.78 10.55
CA PRO A 105 5.37 3.33 11.82
C PRO A 105 3.84 3.29 11.82
N ASP A 106 3.18 4.22 11.10
CA ASP A 106 1.72 4.28 10.99
C ASP A 106 1.11 3.03 10.34
N GLY A 107 1.88 2.34 9.47
CA GLY A 107 1.49 1.05 8.89
C GLY A 107 1.04 0.02 9.93
N LEU A 108 1.62 0.03 11.13
CA LEU A 108 1.29 -0.91 12.21
C LEU A 108 -0.13 -0.73 12.78
N LEU A 109 -0.79 0.39 12.48
CA LEU A 109 -2.14 0.68 12.98
C LEU A 109 -3.22 0.03 12.12
N PHE A 110 -2.95 -0.22 10.83
CA PHE A 110 -3.96 -0.73 9.90
C PHE A 110 -3.54 -1.98 9.11
N ALA A 111 -2.25 -2.26 8.98
CA ALA A 111 -1.74 -3.44 8.27
C ALA A 111 -1.48 -4.61 9.24
N ASP A 112 -1.77 -5.82 8.79
CA ASP A 112 -1.53 -7.04 9.56
C ASP A 112 -0.04 -7.44 9.57
N SER A 113 0.60 -7.31 8.42
CA SER A 113 2.01 -7.60 8.21
C SER A 113 2.62 -6.56 7.26
N ARG A 114 3.94 -6.57 7.13
CA ARG A 114 4.60 -5.74 6.11
C ARG A 114 4.04 -6.12 4.72
N PRO A 115 3.60 -5.15 3.91
CA PRO A 115 3.05 -5.44 2.59
C PRO A 115 4.12 -6.06 1.70
N VAL A 116 3.69 -6.93 0.80
CA VAL A 116 4.56 -7.48 -0.24
C VAL A 116 4.69 -6.44 -1.34
N PHE A 117 5.92 -6.14 -1.75
CA PHE A 117 6.20 -5.26 -2.87
C PHE A 117 6.35 -6.08 -4.15
N LEU A 118 5.59 -5.69 -5.18
CA LEU A 118 5.59 -6.24 -6.52
C LEU A 118 6.02 -5.17 -7.53
#